data_AF-A0A151XH46-F1
#
_entry.id   AF-A0A151XH46-F1
#
_cell.length_a   1.000
_cell.length_b   1.000
_cell.length_c   1.000
_cell.angle_alpha   90.00
_cell.angle_beta   90.00
_cell.angle_gamma   90.00
#
_symmetry.space_group_name_H-M   'P 1'
#
loop_
_entity.id
_entity.type
_entity.pdbx_description
1 polymer ?
#
loop_
_entity_poly.entity_id
_entity_poly.type
_entity_poly.pdbx_seq_one_letter_code
_entity_poly.pdbx_strand_id
1 'polypeptide(L)'
;MENIVHIVRNIPEEDLMDIVDEVFEDANFEDIMDDDDNVSALSDDSGCNSDQSEDRSDEGTKNKIIYPQEVLALNELTKQCAIYFYYTTGGLSILCTSCMVRLTNTEHMYIMRKYVIKSHAAIDGKYCSECRRPCFVIFSCNMCPICTN
;
A
#
# COMPACT_ATOMS: atom_id res chain seq x y z
N MET A 1 -44.88 14.51 11.11
CA MET A 1 -44.48 14.01 9.79
C MET A 1 -43.49 15.00 9.23
N GLU A 2 -42.21 14.71 9.42
CA GLU A 2 -41.10 15.58 9.02
C GLU A 2 -40.71 15.29 7.56
N ASN A 3 -40.66 16.35 6.75
CA ASN A 3 -40.23 16.32 5.35
C ASN A 3 -38.71 16.50 5.30
N ILE A 4 -37.98 15.46 4.89
CA ILE A 4 -36.54 15.56 4.60
C ILE A 4 -36.38 15.82 3.10
N VAL A 5 -35.99 17.05 2.77
CA VAL A 5 -35.66 17.50 1.41
C VAL A 5 -34.31 16.90 1.00
N HIS A 6 -34.28 16.08 -0.05
CA HIS A 6 -33.07 15.63 -0.70
C HIS A 6 -32.40 16.80 -1.45
N ILE A 7 -31.23 17.24 -0.98
CA ILE A 7 -30.36 18.16 -1.73
C ILE A 7 -29.36 17.30 -2.51
N VAL A 8 -29.65 17.06 -3.78
CA VAL A 8 -28.69 16.52 -4.75
C VAL A 8 -27.77 17.68 -5.14
N ARG A 9 -26.50 17.64 -4.73
CA ARG A 9 -25.48 18.56 -5.24
C ARG A 9 -24.97 18.00 -6.57
N ASN A 10 -25.30 18.69 -7.66
CA ASN A 10 -24.73 18.43 -8.98
C ASN A 10 -23.24 18.82 -8.93
N ILE A 11 -22.35 17.83 -9.14
CA ILE A 11 -20.92 18.03 -9.34
C ILE A 11 -20.69 18.14 -10.85
N PRO A 12 -20.00 19.18 -11.36
CA PRO A 12 -19.79 19.35 -12.80
C PRO A 12 -18.91 18.25 -13.39
N GLU A 13 -19.20 17.85 -14.63
CA GLU A 13 -18.59 16.72 -15.36
C GLU A 13 -17.12 16.93 -15.78
N GLU A 14 -16.51 18.05 -15.41
CA GLU A 14 -15.20 18.48 -15.94
C GLU A 14 -13.99 17.81 -15.24
N ASP A 15 -14.20 17.05 -14.17
CA ASP A 15 -13.13 16.30 -13.46
C ASP A 15 -12.97 14.83 -13.94
N LEU A 16 -13.59 14.46 -15.07
CA LEU A 16 -13.55 13.09 -15.63
C LEU A 16 -12.51 12.89 -16.75
N MET A 17 -11.52 13.78 -16.88
CA MET A 17 -10.41 13.62 -17.82
C MET A 17 -9.13 13.21 -17.08
N ASP A 18 -8.98 11.89 -16.87
CA ASP A 18 -7.71 11.16 -16.99
C ASP A 18 -7.91 9.72 -16.47
N ILE A 19 -8.64 8.92 -17.23
CA ILE A 19 -8.54 7.46 -17.15
C ILE A 19 -7.50 7.07 -18.19
N VAL A 20 -6.23 7.07 -17.78
CA VAL A 20 -5.17 6.44 -18.55
C VAL A 20 -5.27 4.94 -18.27
N ASP A 21 -5.87 4.20 -19.20
CA ASP A 21 -5.80 2.74 -19.26
C ASP A 21 -4.42 2.35 -19.79
N GLU A 22 -3.41 2.47 -18.92
CA GLU A 22 -2.06 1.99 -19.23
C GLU A 22 -2.02 0.47 -18.99
N VAL A 23 -2.07 -0.26 -20.11
CA VAL A 23 -1.66 -1.66 -20.20
C VAL A 23 -0.16 -1.69 -19.89
N PHE A 24 0.20 -1.93 -18.64
CA PHE A 24 1.60 -2.19 -18.28
C PHE A 24 1.98 -3.57 -18.82
N GLU A 25 2.96 -3.60 -19.73
CA GLU A 25 3.65 -4.82 -20.14
C GLU A 25 4.28 -5.49 -18.90
N ASP A 26 4.26 -6.82 -18.90
CA ASP A 26 4.57 -7.70 -17.79
C ASP A 26 5.88 -7.34 -17.06
N ALA A 27 5.76 -6.57 -15.99
CA ALA A 27 6.82 -6.45 -15.00
C ALA A 27 6.90 -7.79 -14.23
N ASN A 28 7.89 -8.61 -14.60
CA ASN A 28 8.23 -9.85 -13.92
C ASN A 28 8.62 -9.57 -12.45
N PHE A 29 7.68 -9.77 -11.52
CA PHE A 29 7.87 -9.54 -10.09
C PHE A 29 8.38 -10.79 -9.36
N GLU A 30 8.62 -11.89 -10.09
CA GLU A 30 9.17 -13.15 -9.57
C GLU A 30 10.62 -12.97 -9.07
N ASP A 31 11.37 -12.03 -9.66
CA ASP A 31 12.78 -11.76 -9.34
C ASP A 31 13.01 -11.02 -8.00
N ILE A 32 11.94 -10.66 -7.26
CA ILE A 32 12.06 -10.02 -5.92
C ILE A 32 11.94 -11.05 -4.80
N MET A 33 11.48 -12.27 -5.08
CA MET A 33 11.24 -13.30 -4.07
C MET A 33 12.25 -14.45 -4.07
N ASP A 34 13.32 -14.37 -4.88
CA ASP A 34 14.36 -15.39 -4.93
C ASP A 34 15.74 -14.78 -4.66
N ASP A 35 16.09 -14.69 -3.38
CA ASP A 35 17.49 -14.69 -2.94
C ASP A 35 17.52 -14.96 -1.43
N ASP A 36 17.50 -16.24 -1.08
CA ASP A 36 17.98 -16.73 0.21
C ASP A 36 19.18 -17.65 -0.03
N ASP A 37 20.25 -17.38 0.71
CA ASP A 37 21.46 -18.18 0.93
C ASP A 37 22.53 -18.32 -0.17
N ASN A 38 23.51 -17.40 -0.16
CA ASN A 38 24.91 -17.83 -0.25
C ASN A 38 25.88 -16.91 0.52
N VAL A 39 26.33 -17.44 1.66
CA VAL A 39 27.40 -16.92 2.50
C VAL A 39 28.79 -17.19 1.88
N SER A 40 29.52 -16.14 1.48
CA SER A 40 30.99 -16.16 1.55
C SER A 40 31.65 -14.79 1.37
N ALA A 41 32.22 -14.32 2.49
CA ALA A 41 33.56 -13.78 2.61
C ALA A 41 33.95 -12.56 1.75
N LEU A 42 34.00 -11.39 2.38
CA LEU A 42 35.23 -10.72 2.84
C LEU A 42 34.94 -9.21 2.96
N SER A 43 34.85 -8.71 4.19
CA SER A 43 35.23 -7.32 4.44
C SER A 43 35.83 -7.22 5.82
N ASP A 44 37.09 -6.81 5.83
CA ASP A 44 37.99 -6.78 6.96
C ASP A 44 37.46 -5.94 8.13
N ASP A 45 37.74 -6.51 9.29
CA ASP A 45 37.63 -5.99 10.63
C ASP A 45 38.34 -4.63 10.77
N SER A 46 37.58 -3.59 11.11
CA SER A 46 38.14 -2.52 11.93
C SER A 46 37.06 -1.79 12.74
N GLY A 47 36.92 -2.27 13.97
CA GLY A 47 36.82 -1.36 15.11
C GLY A 47 35.43 -1.15 15.67
N CYS A 48 34.88 -2.18 16.33
CA CYS A 48 34.15 -1.92 17.56
C CYS A 48 34.41 -3.06 18.55
N ASN A 49 35.37 -2.82 19.45
CA ASN A 49 35.72 -3.72 20.53
C ASN A 49 34.57 -3.83 21.54
N SER A 50 34.19 -5.08 21.84
CA SER A 50 33.70 -5.69 23.09
C SER A 50 32.90 -4.82 24.08
N ASP A 51 31.75 -5.24 24.58
CA ASP A 51 31.61 -6.47 25.37
C ASP A 51 30.25 -7.17 25.19
N GLN A 52 30.33 -8.49 25.13
CA GLN A 52 29.24 -9.44 25.16
C GLN A 52 28.70 -9.53 26.60
N SER A 53 27.65 -8.77 26.92
CA SER A 53 26.74 -9.13 28.00
C SER A 53 25.40 -9.49 27.38
N GLU A 54 25.05 -10.77 27.47
CA GLU A 54 23.74 -11.28 27.11
C GLU A 54 22.67 -10.55 27.92
N ASP A 55 21.95 -9.61 27.29
CA ASP A 55 20.63 -9.23 27.77
C ASP A 55 19.65 -9.32 26.60
N ARG A 56 18.68 -10.21 26.80
CA ARG A 56 17.70 -10.58 25.81
C ARG A 56 16.71 -9.43 25.59
N SER A 57 16.23 -9.35 24.35
CA SER A 57 15.05 -8.63 23.87
C SER A 57 15.10 -7.09 23.90
N ASP A 58 15.51 -6.47 22.79
CA ASP A 58 14.65 -5.55 21.99
C ASP A 58 15.28 -5.15 20.63
N GLU A 59 15.95 -6.08 19.94
CA GLU A 59 16.60 -5.81 18.66
C GLU A 59 15.55 -5.79 17.52
N GLY A 60 14.92 -4.64 17.30
CA GLY A 60 14.10 -4.45 16.10
C GLY A 60 13.28 -3.17 16.03
N THR A 61 12.93 -2.57 17.17
CA THR A 61 12.08 -1.36 17.16
C THR A 61 12.94 -0.10 17.28
N LYS A 62 13.36 0.45 16.14
CA LYS A 62 14.01 1.78 16.10
C LYS A 62 12.98 2.88 16.28
N ASN A 63 12.84 3.38 17.49
CA ASN A 63 11.98 4.53 17.79
C ASN A 63 12.70 5.85 17.42
N LYS A 64 12.12 6.64 16.50
CA LYS A 64 12.56 8.03 16.24
C LYS A 64 11.60 9.00 16.91
N ILE A 65 12.12 9.94 17.69
CA ILE A 65 11.33 11.06 18.22
C ILE A 65 10.97 11.98 17.05
N ILE A 66 9.67 12.17 16.80
CA ILE A 66 9.14 13.05 15.75
C ILE A 66 8.87 14.42 16.35
N TYR A 67 9.37 15.49 15.72
CA TYR A 67 9.14 16.86 16.16
C TYR A 67 7.74 17.35 15.78
N PRO A 68 7.15 18.31 16.53
CA PRO A 68 5.83 18.84 16.20
C PRO A 68 5.70 19.37 14.77
N GLN A 69 6.77 19.92 14.18
CA GLN A 69 6.72 20.35 12.78
C GLN A 69 6.62 19.17 11.79
N GLU A 70 7.26 18.03 12.08
CA GLU A 70 7.15 16.81 11.28
C GLU A 70 5.75 16.19 11.41
N VAL A 71 5.11 16.28 12.60
CA VAL A 71 3.70 15.90 12.79
C VAL A 71 2.75 16.85 12.06
N LEU A 72 2.99 18.16 12.09
CA LEU A 72 2.18 19.14 11.36
C LEU A 72 2.35 19.03 9.84
N ALA A 73 3.48 18.49 9.36
CA ALA A 73 3.70 18.14 7.95
C ALA A 73 2.89 16.90 7.52
N LEU A 74 2.49 16.03 8.46
CA LEU A 74 1.42 15.04 8.27
C LEU A 74 0.06 15.74 8.30
N ASN A 75 -0.11 16.74 7.42
CA ASN A 75 -1.39 17.37 7.18
C ASN A 75 -2.30 16.34 6.51
N GLU A 76 -3.58 16.26 6.91
CA GLU A 76 -4.57 15.42 6.20
C GLU A 76 -4.64 15.77 4.72
N LEU A 77 -4.29 17.02 4.34
CA LEU A 77 -4.18 17.51 2.97
C LEU A 77 -2.90 17.10 2.25
N THR A 78 -1.88 16.59 2.96
CA THR A 78 -0.65 16.11 2.34
C THR A 78 -1.00 14.98 1.39
N LYS A 79 -0.66 15.17 0.11
CA LYS A 79 -0.88 14.17 -0.92
C LYS A 79 -0.02 12.94 -0.62
N GLN A 80 -0.64 11.79 -0.73
CA GLN A 80 -0.03 10.48 -0.57
C GLN A 80 -0.39 9.61 -1.77
N CYS A 81 0.46 8.64 -2.02
CA CYS A 81 0.28 7.62 -3.03
C CYS A 81 -0.47 6.45 -2.42
N ALA A 82 -1.60 6.05 -2.99
CA ALA A 82 -2.28 4.81 -2.63
C ALA A 82 -2.26 3.84 -3.82
N ILE A 83 -1.75 2.63 -3.57
CA ILE A 83 -1.71 1.55 -4.54
C ILE A 83 -2.70 0.50 -4.07
N TYR A 84 -3.77 0.31 -4.84
CA TYR A 84 -4.77 -0.74 -4.63
C TYR A 84 -4.39 -1.99 -5.40
N PHE A 85 -4.51 -3.14 -4.74
CA PHE A 85 -4.27 -4.45 -5.34
C PHE A 85 -5.23 -5.49 -4.77
N TYR A 86 -6.16 -5.97 -5.59
CA TYR A 86 -7.13 -6.98 -5.19
C TYR A 86 -7.75 -7.74 -6.36
N TYR A 87 -8.47 -8.81 -6.03
CA TYR A 87 -9.26 -9.60 -6.95
C TYR A 87 -10.75 -9.34 -6.74
N THR A 88 -11.54 -9.35 -7.81
CA THR A 88 -13.00 -9.21 -7.75
C THR A 88 -13.67 -10.05 -8.82
N THR A 89 -14.92 -10.46 -8.59
CA THR A 89 -15.74 -11.19 -9.57
C THR A 89 -16.66 -10.26 -10.36
N GLY A 90 -16.35 -8.96 -10.42
CA GLY A 90 -17.21 -7.92 -11.02
C GLY A 90 -18.39 -7.48 -10.14
N GLY A 91 -18.49 -8.00 -8.92
CA GLY A 91 -19.46 -7.59 -7.90
C GLY A 91 -18.86 -6.72 -6.80
N LEU A 92 -19.55 -6.63 -5.65
CA LEU A 92 -19.06 -5.87 -4.48
C LEU A 92 -17.97 -6.60 -3.69
N SER A 93 -17.74 -7.89 -3.97
CA SER A 93 -16.75 -8.70 -3.27
C SER A 93 -15.34 -8.39 -3.74
N ILE A 94 -14.49 -8.08 -2.77
CA ILE A 94 -13.07 -7.80 -2.96
C ILE A 94 -12.28 -8.85 -2.18
N LEU A 95 -11.25 -9.43 -2.79
CA LEU A 95 -10.40 -10.44 -2.18
C LEU A 95 -8.95 -10.01 -2.23
N CYS A 96 -8.24 -10.18 -1.12
CA CYS A 96 -6.78 -10.11 -1.15
C CYS A 96 -6.21 -11.37 -1.80
N THR A 97 -4.94 -11.33 -2.20
CA THR A 97 -4.23 -12.46 -2.80
C THR A 97 -4.36 -13.73 -1.96
N SER A 98 -4.11 -13.65 -0.65
CA SER A 98 -4.15 -14.82 0.23
C SER A 98 -5.52 -15.47 0.33
N CYS A 99 -6.61 -14.72 0.21
CA CYS A 99 -7.96 -15.27 0.21
C CYS A 99 -8.36 -15.79 -1.18
N MET A 100 -7.94 -15.09 -2.23
CA MET A 100 -8.19 -15.52 -3.61
C MET A 100 -7.57 -16.89 -3.89
N VAL A 101 -6.32 -17.13 -3.49
CA VAL A 101 -5.65 -18.43 -3.71
C VAL A 101 -6.27 -19.61 -2.96
N ARG A 102 -7.12 -19.35 -1.95
CA ARG A 102 -7.84 -20.40 -1.21
C ARG A 102 -9.13 -20.82 -1.91
N LEU A 103 -9.59 -20.07 -2.91
CA LEU A 103 -10.82 -20.39 -3.62
C LEU A 103 -10.55 -21.46 -4.68
N THR A 104 -11.44 -22.44 -4.71
CA THR A 104 -11.39 -23.55 -5.68
C THR A 104 -12.03 -23.20 -7.02
N ASN A 105 -12.77 -22.07 -7.09
CA ASN A 105 -13.40 -21.60 -8.30
C ASN A 105 -12.93 -20.18 -8.62
N THR A 106 -12.01 -20.07 -9.58
CA THR A 106 -11.42 -18.81 -10.05
C THR A 106 -11.99 -18.36 -11.39
N GLU A 107 -13.03 -19.02 -11.89
CA GLU A 107 -13.68 -18.61 -13.13
C GLU A 107 -14.26 -17.19 -12.97
N HIS A 108 -13.94 -16.30 -13.92
CA HIS A 108 -14.42 -14.91 -13.96
C HIS A 108 -13.89 -14.00 -12.83
N MET A 109 -12.65 -14.23 -12.38
CA MET A 109 -11.95 -13.28 -11.52
C MET A 109 -11.18 -12.23 -12.32
N TYR A 110 -11.29 -10.98 -11.88
CA TYR A 110 -10.56 -9.83 -12.40
C TYR A 110 -9.54 -9.38 -11.38
N ILE A 111 -8.35 -9.02 -11.86
CA ILE A 111 -7.31 -8.38 -11.07
C ILE A 111 -7.50 -6.86 -11.19
N MET A 112 -7.61 -6.19 -10.05
CA MET A 112 -7.66 -4.74 -9.98
C MET A 112 -6.34 -4.23 -9.43
N ARG A 113 -5.65 -3.44 -10.26
CA ARG A 113 -4.49 -2.63 -9.87
C ARG A 113 -4.86 -1.18 -10.12
N LYS A 114 -4.77 -0.33 -9.09
CA LYS A 114 -5.05 1.09 -9.25
C LYS A 114 -4.07 1.92 -8.44
N TYR A 115 -3.48 2.90 -9.10
CA TYR A 115 -2.65 3.90 -8.45
C TYR A 115 -3.41 5.23 -8.36
N VAL A 116 -3.37 5.90 -7.21
CA VAL A 116 -3.92 7.25 -7.04
C VAL A 116 -3.01 8.10 -6.18
N ILE A 117 -3.06 9.42 -6.42
CA ILE A 117 -2.46 10.41 -5.53
C ILE A 117 -3.59 11.26 -4.95
N LYS A 118 -3.83 11.15 -3.65
CA LYS A 118 -4.89 11.86 -2.93
C LYS A 118 -4.42 12.31 -1.56
N SER A 119 -5.12 13.25 -0.95
CA SER A 119 -4.96 13.54 0.48
C SER A 119 -5.32 12.30 1.30
N HIS A 120 -4.69 12.09 2.46
CA HIS A 120 -4.90 10.87 3.28
C HIS A 120 -6.38 10.63 3.58
N ALA A 121 -7.12 11.69 3.92
CA ALA A 121 -8.56 11.63 4.22
C ALA A 121 -9.44 11.26 3.01
N ALA A 122 -8.94 11.39 1.78
CA ALA A 122 -9.67 11.08 0.54
C ALA A 122 -9.28 9.71 -0.06
N ILE A 123 -8.44 8.92 0.64
CA ILE A 123 -8.08 7.56 0.23
C ILE A 123 -9.20 6.62 0.67
N ASP A 124 -9.84 5.96 -0.29
CA ASP A 124 -10.94 5.04 -0.04
C ASP A 124 -10.42 3.69 0.47
N GLY A 125 -10.74 3.33 1.71
CA GLY A 125 -10.33 2.03 2.25
C GLY A 125 -10.97 0.85 1.51
N LYS A 126 -10.16 0.04 0.84
CA LYS A 126 -10.59 -1.25 0.24
C LYS A 126 -10.09 -2.41 1.08
N TYR A 127 -11.01 -3.23 1.57
CA TYR A 127 -10.69 -4.33 2.48
C TYR A 127 -11.21 -5.64 1.90
N CYS A 128 -10.45 -6.71 2.13
CA CYS A 128 -10.87 -8.04 1.74
C CYS A 128 -12.17 -8.43 2.46
N SER A 129 -13.17 -8.90 1.72
CA SER A 129 -14.46 -9.34 2.27
C SER A 129 -14.33 -10.48 3.28
N GLU A 130 -13.33 -11.35 3.10
CA GLU A 130 -13.10 -12.54 3.93
C GLU A 130 -12.29 -12.22 5.19
N CYS A 131 -11.07 -11.70 5.04
CA CYS A 131 -10.14 -11.53 6.15
C CYS A 131 -10.04 -10.09 6.67
N ARG A 132 -10.75 -9.13 6.05
CA ARG A 132 -10.75 -7.71 6.39
C ARG A 132 -9.39 -7.01 6.36
N ARG A 133 -8.35 -7.69 5.88
CA ARG A 133 -7.04 -7.07 5.62
C ARG A 133 -7.16 -6.01 4.53
N PRO A 134 -6.38 -4.91 4.62
CA PRO A 134 -6.36 -3.89 3.59
C PRO A 134 -5.85 -4.48 2.29
N CYS A 135 -6.50 -4.11 1.19
CA CYS A 135 -6.10 -4.44 -0.17
C CYS A 135 -5.45 -3.24 -0.87
N PHE A 136 -4.76 -2.40 -0.09
CA PHE A 136 -4.07 -1.23 -0.55
C PHE A 136 -2.88 -0.93 0.36
N VAL A 137 -1.91 -0.22 -0.18
CA VAL A 137 -0.74 0.29 0.54
C VAL A 137 -0.62 1.78 0.28
N ILE A 138 -0.28 2.54 1.32
CA ILE A 138 -0.09 3.99 1.25
C ILE A 138 1.40 4.31 1.40
N PHE A 139 1.90 5.19 0.54
CA PHE A 139 3.26 5.72 0.58
C PHE A 139 3.22 7.24 0.63
N SER A 140 4.21 7.85 1.30
CA SER A 140 4.56 9.24 0.99
C SER A 140 5.08 9.32 -0.45
N CYS A 141 4.77 10.38 -1.18
CA CYS A 141 5.11 10.48 -2.60
C CYS A 141 6.61 10.33 -2.90
N ASN A 142 7.47 10.77 -1.99
CA ASN A 142 8.94 10.65 -2.11
C ASN A 142 9.49 9.26 -1.78
N MET A 143 8.66 8.33 -1.34
CA MET A 143 9.00 6.93 -1.04
C MET A 143 8.16 5.95 -1.86
N CYS A 144 7.34 6.46 -2.79
CA CYS A 144 6.45 5.65 -3.60
C CYS A 144 7.22 5.04 -4.77
N PRO A 145 7.24 3.71 -4.92
CA PRO A 145 8.01 3.04 -5.98
C PRO A 145 7.55 3.40 -7.40
N ILE A 146 6.34 3.96 -7.56
CA ILE A 146 5.83 4.44 -8.85
C ILE A 146 6.29 5.88 -9.13
N CYS A 147 6.44 6.72 -8.10
CA CYS A 147 6.89 8.12 -8.27
C CYS A 147 8.40 8.28 -8.31
N THR A 148 9.14 7.34 -7.71
CA THR A 148 10.59 7.45 -7.55
C THR A 148 11.38 6.60 -8.53
N ASN A 149 10.70 5.94 -9.47
CA ASN A 149 11.32 5.24 -10.60
C ASN A 149 11.45 6.16 -11.81
#